data_AF-A0A1M4WES9-F1
#
_entry.id   AF-A0A1M4WES9-F1
#
_cell.length_a   1.000
_cell.length_b   1.000
_cell.length_c   1.000
_cell.angle_alpha   90.00
_cell.angle_beta   90.00
_cell.angle_gamma   90.00
#
_symmetry.space_group_name_H-M   'P 1'
#
loop_
_entity.id
_entity.type
_entity.pdbx_description
1 polymer ?
#
loop_
_entity_poly.entity_id
_entity_poly.type
_entity_poly.pdbx_seq_one_letter_code
_entity_poly.pdbx_strand_id
1 'polypeptide(L)'
;MKKTLLIASICALLSCSNDKKNESVTTENETKIETSQTQNISPSELKKYNSVKEMLEDAHDFTVEQGTLKFINTDEKNLHIQVSKPTIEGDSDKTINEMVKRDIVYIAFQAFAQTSINKITITSIPIDFNNKKKYYDEYKRTVTLTRDRADQIMQKEFDTKDYSILFVSLDEIQTPSDNFSKLKFQDLDLVYSELSK
;
A
#
# COMPACT_ATOMS: atom_id res chain seq x y z
N MET A 1 -20.13 -46.38 26.15
CA MET A 1 -19.52 -47.65 25.65
C MET A 1 -19.84 -47.79 24.18
N LYS A 2 -18.81 -47.98 23.33
CA LYS A 2 -18.82 -48.63 21.99
C LYS A 2 -19.69 -47.95 20.90
N LYS A 3 -19.35 -47.89 19.62
CA LYS A 3 -18.18 -48.28 18.80
C LYS A 3 -18.44 -47.64 17.42
N THR A 4 -17.36 -47.33 16.72
CA THR A 4 -17.24 -46.99 15.30
C THR A 4 -18.03 -47.92 14.37
N LEU A 5 -18.46 -47.41 13.21
CA LEU A 5 -18.51 -48.22 11.99
C LEU A 5 -18.18 -47.40 10.73
N LEU A 6 -17.14 -47.85 10.04
CA LEU A 6 -16.65 -47.42 8.74
C LEU A 6 -17.24 -48.40 7.71
N ILE A 7 -17.75 -47.92 6.57
CA ILE A 7 -18.07 -48.77 5.43
C ILE A 7 -17.37 -48.22 4.20
N ALA A 8 -16.33 -48.94 3.77
CA ALA A 8 -15.78 -48.87 2.43
C ALA A 8 -16.54 -49.87 1.55
N SER A 9 -16.85 -49.50 0.31
CA SER A 9 -17.26 -50.46 -0.72
C SER A 9 -16.48 -50.18 -2.00
N ILE A 10 -15.79 -51.23 -2.44
CA ILE A 10 -14.90 -51.34 -3.61
C ILE A 10 -15.66 -52.14 -4.69
N CYS A 11 -15.15 -52.06 -5.92
CA CYS A 11 -15.40 -52.89 -7.11
C CYS A 11 -16.45 -52.29 -8.07
N ALA A 12 -16.27 -52.31 -9.41
CA ALA A 12 -15.47 -53.23 -10.20
C ALA A 12 -14.96 -52.60 -11.52
N LEU A 13 -13.87 -53.19 -12.01
CA LEU A 13 -13.26 -53.07 -13.34
C LEU A 13 -14.16 -53.64 -14.43
N LEU A 14 -13.91 -53.22 -15.69
CA LEU A 14 -14.08 -53.88 -17.01
C LEU A 14 -14.20 -52.74 -18.05
N SER A 15 -13.64 -52.73 -19.26
CA SER A 15 -12.69 -53.53 -20.03
C SER A 15 -12.40 -52.69 -21.29
N CYS A 16 -11.15 -52.64 -21.78
CA CYS A 16 -10.82 -51.99 -23.05
C CYS A 16 -11.17 -52.89 -24.25
N SER A 17 -11.67 -52.31 -25.35
CA SER A 17 -11.23 -52.61 -26.74
C SER A 17 -11.88 -51.68 -27.76
N ASN A 18 -11.05 -51.25 -28.72
CA ASN A 18 -11.31 -50.30 -29.81
C ASN A 18 -12.39 -50.75 -30.81
N ASP A 19 -13.19 -49.81 -31.35
CA ASP A 19 -13.06 -49.39 -32.76
C ASP A 19 -14.06 -48.29 -33.17
N LYS A 20 -13.59 -47.44 -34.11
CA LYS A 20 -14.27 -46.46 -34.99
C LYS A 20 -14.29 -44.98 -34.58
N LYS A 21 -13.59 -44.22 -35.44
CA LYS A 21 -13.56 -42.76 -35.61
C LYS A 21 -14.96 -42.14 -35.63
N ASN A 22 -15.12 -41.04 -34.90
CA ASN A 22 -15.87 -39.89 -35.37
C ASN A 22 -15.27 -38.62 -34.74
N GLU A 23 -14.98 -37.63 -35.59
CA GLU A 23 -14.51 -36.30 -35.17
C GLU A 23 -15.49 -35.66 -34.19
N SER A 24 -14.95 -35.16 -33.08
CA SER A 24 -15.58 -34.08 -32.32
C SER A 24 -14.47 -33.10 -31.99
N VAL A 25 -14.66 -31.88 -32.48
CA VAL A 25 -13.82 -30.71 -32.30
C VAL A 25 -13.62 -30.47 -30.80
N THR A 26 -12.40 -30.69 -30.31
CA THR A 26 -11.98 -30.15 -29.02
C THR A 26 -11.64 -28.68 -29.23
N THR A 27 -12.58 -27.80 -28.90
CA THR A 27 -12.25 -26.39 -28.70
C THR A 27 -11.48 -26.31 -27.38
N GLU A 28 -10.16 -26.26 -27.47
CA GLU A 28 -9.31 -25.80 -26.38
C GLU A 28 -9.68 -24.35 -26.11
N ASN A 29 -10.54 -24.12 -25.10
CA ASN A 29 -10.69 -22.80 -24.51
C ASN A 29 -9.41 -22.54 -23.70
N GLU A 30 -8.36 -22.11 -24.40
CA GLU A 30 -7.27 -21.36 -23.80
C GLU A 30 -7.87 -20.10 -23.18
N THR A 31 -8.09 -20.16 -21.86
CA THR A 31 -8.27 -18.95 -21.07
C THR A 31 -6.92 -18.25 -21.09
N LYS A 32 -6.76 -17.32 -22.04
CA LYS A 32 -5.67 -16.35 -22.06
C LYS A 32 -5.74 -15.57 -20.75
N ILE A 33 -4.96 -15.98 -19.77
CA ILE A 33 -4.70 -15.16 -18.59
C ILE A 33 -3.98 -13.92 -19.13
N GLU A 34 -4.69 -12.79 -19.20
CA GLU A 34 -4.06 -11.50 -19.46
C GLU A 34 -3.07 -11.24 -18.32
N THR A 35 -1.79 -11.43 -18.60
CA THR A 35 -0.70 -10.94 -17.75
C THR A 35 -0.79 -9.42 -17.74
N SER A 36 -1.20 -8.86 -16.60
CA SER A 36 -1.15 -7.41 -16.34
C SER A 36 0.25 -6.88 -16.69
N GLN A 37 0.30 -5.84 -17.51
CA GLN A 37 1.56 -5.24 -17.94
C GLN A 37 1.95 -4.13 -16.97
N THR A 38 2.95 -4.40 -16.12
CA THR A 38 3.56 -3.38 -15.28
C THR A 38 4.57 -2.57 -16.10
N GLN A 39 4.42 -1.25 -16.10
CA GLN A 39 5.30 -0.34 -16.84
C GLN A 39 5.87 0.74 -15.91
N ASN A 40 7.14 1.11 -16.11
CA ASN A 40 7.73 2.24 -15.38
C ASN A 40 7.08 3.55 -15.83
N ILE A 41 6.99 4.51 -14.92
CA ILE A 41 6.41 5.84 -15.17
C ILE A 41 7.54 6.87 -15.33
N SER A 42 7.50 7.67 -16.40
CA SER A 42 8.39 8.83 -16.55
C SER A 42 7.91 10.03 -15.71
N PRO A 43 8.79 11.01 -15.40
CA PRO A 43 8.40 12.22 -14.66
C PRO A 43 7.20 12.97 -15.23
N SER A 44 7.07 13.00 -16.56
CA SER A 44 5.97 13.68 -17.27
C SER A 44 4.64 12.93 -17.19
N GLU A 45 4.67 11.63 -16.94
CA GLU A 45 3.47 10.78 -16.86
C GLU A 45 2.96 10.65 -15.43
N LEU A 46 3.82 10.91 -14.42
CA LEU A 46 3.42 10.85 -13.01
C LEU A 46 2.27 11.82 -12.72
N LYS A 47 1.15 11.30 -12.23
CA LYS A 47 -0.03 12.10 -11.89
C LYS A 47 0.34 13.16 -10.86
N LYS A 48 -0.04 14.41 -11.13
CA LYS A 48 0.15 15.57 -10.26
C LYS A 48 -1.20 16.09 -9.78
N TYR A 49 -1.22 16.58 -8.55
CA TYR A 49 -2.38 17.21 -7.94
C TYR A 49 -2.01 18.64 -7.53
N ASN A 50 -3.02 19.51 -7.43
CA ASN A 50 -2.79 20.89 -7.01
C ASN A 50 -2.47 20.98 -5.52
N SER A 51 -2.97 20.03 -4.72
CA SER A 51 -2.77 20.01 -3.27
C SER A 51 -2.64 18.59 -2.72
N VAL A 52 -2.04 18.48 -1.53
CA VAL A 52 -2.00 17.21 -0.77
C VAL A 52 -3.40 16.72 -0.42
N LYS A 53 -4.38 17.63 -0.29
CA LYS A 53 -5.77 17.25 -0.04
C LYS A 53 -6.36 16.48 -1.22
N GLU A 54 -6.27 17.03 -2.42
CA GLU A 54 -6.74 16.36 -3.64
C GLU A 54 -6.05 14.99 -3.84
N MET A 55 -4.74 14.93 -3.58
CA MET A 55 -3.97 13.69 -3.65
C MET A 55 -4.49 12.61 -2.68
N LEU A 56 -4.71 12.97 -1.41
CA LEU A 56 -5.20 12.02 -0.40
C LEU A 56 -6.66 11.61 -0.66
N GLU A 57 -7.48 12.52 -1.16
CA GLU A 57 -8.87 12.24 -1.53
C GLU A 57 -8.93 11.25 -2.71
N ASP A 58 -8.08 11.39 -3.72
CA ASP A 58 -8.02 10.48 -4.87
C ASP A 58 -7.44 9.10 -4.51
N ALA A 59 -6.48 9.04 -3.57
CA ALA A 59 -5.90 7.78 -3.13
C ALA A 59 -6.86 6.91 -2.29
N HIS A 60 -7.84 7.54 -1.61
CA HIS A 60 -8.83 6.88 -0.74
C HIS A 60 -8.27 6.01 0.41
N ASP A 61 -6.96 6.00 0.66
CA ASP A 61 -6.34 5.25 1.76
C ASP A 61 -6.72 5.78 3.15
N PHE A 62 -7.00 7.08 3.23
CA PHE A 62 -7.43 7.78 4.45
C PHE A 62 -8.57 8.74 4.11
N THR A 63 -9.61 8.79 4.94
CA THR A 63 -10.80 9.59 4.67
C THR A 63 -11.23 10.37 5.91
N VAL A 64 -11.74 11.58 5.66
CA VAL A 64 -12.32 12.42 6.72
C VAL A 64 -13.58 11.76 7.27
N GLU A 65 -14.40 11.16 6.40
CA GLU A 65 -15.65 10.48 6.75
C GLU A 65 -15.43 9.34 7.76
N GLN A 66 -14.40 8.52 7.56
CA GLN A 66 -14.10 7.42 8.48
C GLN A 66 -13.28 7.85 9.69
N GLY A 67 -12.94 9.14 9.81
CA GLY A 67 -12.11 9.69 10.89
C GLY A 67 -10.63 9.30 10.80
N THR A 68 -10.21 8.73 9.67
CA THR A 68 -8.84 8.27 9.42
C THR A 68 -7.94 9.34 8.81
N LEU A 69 -8.52 10.48 8.39
CA LEU A 69 -7.82 11.69 7.95
C LEU A 69 -8.34 12.93 8.68
N LYS A 70 -7.44 13.79 9.15
CA LYS A 70 -7.76 15.15 9.62
C LYS A 70 -6.74 16.14 9.08
N PHE A 71 -7.22 17.31 8.67
CA PHE A 71 -6.36 18.47 8.39
C PHE A 71 -6.34 19.34 9.64
N ILE A 72 -5.21 19.32 10.37
CA ILE A 72 -4.99 20.11 11.58
C ILE A 72 -4.66 21.56 11.22
N ASN A 73 -3.87 21.76 10.15
CA ASN A 73 -3.61 23.05 9.53
C ASN A 73 -3.63 22.87 8.01
N THR A 74 -4.31 23.76 7.29
CA THR A 74 -4.47 23.72 5.82
C THR A 74 -3.62 24.74 5.07
N ASP A 75 -2.86 25.61 5.76
CA ASP A 75 -1.88 26.49 5.12
C ASP A 75 -0.79 25.66 4.45
N GLU A 76 -0.63 25.73 3.13
CA GLU A 76 0.37 24.94 2.38
C GLU A 76 1.81 25.15 2.86
N LYS A 77 2.13 26.33 3.40
CA LYS A 77 3.47 26.61 3.94
C LYS A 77 3.72 25.90 5.28
N ASN A 78 2.66 25.48 5.96
CA ASN A 78 2.68 24.86 7.28
C ASN A 78 1.63 23.73 7.40
N LEU A 79 1.44 22.98 6.31
CA LEU A 79 0.41 21.95 6.23
C LEU A 79 0.63 20.93 7.35
N HIS A 80 -0.42 20.62 8.10
CA HIS A 80 -0.39 19.60 9.14
C HIS A 80 -1.59 18.69 8.99
N ILE A 81 -1.31 17.41 8.73
CA ILE A 81 -2.32 16.37 8.64
C ILE A 81 -2.12 15.33 9.74
N GLN A 82 -3.22 14.73 10.15
CA GLN A 82 -3.25 13.50 10.92
C GLN A 82 -3.82 12.38 10.06
N VAL A 83 -3.15 11.23 10.08
CA VAL A 83 -3.69 9.99 9.54
C VAL A 83 -3.78 8.93 10.64
N SER A 84 -4.77 8.05 10.49
CA SER A 84 -5.10 7.07 11.52
C SER A 84 -5.54 5.76 10.91
N LYS A 85 -4.65 4.79 10.82
CA LYS A 85 -5.03 3.42 10.46
C LYS A 85 -5.74 2.73 11.63
N PRO A 86 -6.81 1.98 11.35
CA PRO A 86 -7.45 1.15 12.36
C PRO A 86 -6.52 0.05 12.88
N THR A 87 -6.60 -0.21 14.18
CA THR A 87 -5.91 -1.33 14.87
C THR A 87 -6.90 -2.03 15.79
N ILE A 88 -6.64 -3.31 16.05
CA ILE A 88 -7.47 -4.14 16.94
C ILE A 88 -6.70 -4.39 18.23
N GLU A 89 -7.42 -4.47 19.34
CA GLU A 89 -6.83 -4.88 20.61
C GLU A 89 -6.16 -6.26 20.48
N GLY A 90 -4.89 -6.34 20.90
CA GLY A 90 -4.05 -7.54 20.75
C GLY A 90 -3.08 -7.50 19.58
N ASP A 91 -3.17 -6.49 18.69
CA ASP A 91 -2.10 -6.22 17.72
C ASP A 91 -0.77 -5.97 18.45
N SER A 92 0.33 -6.50 17.91
CA SER A 92 1.62 -6.36 18.58
C SER A 92 2.16 -4.92 18.51
N ASP A 93 2.77 -4.45 19.60
CA ASP A 93 3.40 -3.13 19.67
C ASP A 93 4.37 -2.88 18.51
N LYS A 94 5.12 -3.92 18.10
CA LYS A 94 6.04 -3.85 16.96
C LYS A 94 5.28 -3.53 15.67
N THR A 95 4.20 -4.26 15.38
CA THR A 95 3.38 -4.05 14.18
C THR A 95 2.77 -2.65 14.17
N ILE A 96 2.24 -2.17 15.30
CA ILE A 96 1.65 -0.83 15.38
C ILE A 96 2.73 0.24 15.18
N ASN A 97 3.91 0.08 15.79
CA ASN A 97 5.04 1.00 15.62
C ASN A 97 5.55 1.04 14.17
N GLU A 98 5.62 -0.08 13.48
CA GLU A 98 5.99 -0.12 12.06
C GLU A 98 4.91 0.54 11.19
N MET A 99 3.63 0.31 11.49
CA MET A 99 2.51 0.91 10.77
C MET A 99 2.55 2.45 10.84
N VAL A 100 2.72 3.03 12.04
CA VAL A 100 2.72 4.50 12.18
C VAL A 100 3.90 5.16 11.47
N LYS A 101 5.07 4.50 11.46
CA LYS A 101 6.24 4.97 10.70
C LYS A 101 5.96 4.89 9.20
N ARG A 102 5.39 3.78 8.74
CA ARG A 102 5.09 3.53 7.33
C ARG A 102 4.10 4.54 6.77
N ASP A 103 3.09 4.92 7.56
CA ASP A 103 2.13 5.95 7.15
C ASP A 103 2.82 7.29 6.91
N ILE A 104 3.76 7.68 7.77
CA ILE A 104 4.53 8.91 7.61
C ILE A 104 5.40 8.85 6.36
N VAL A 105 6.14 7.75 6.15
CA VAL A 105 6.98 7.56 4.96
C VAL A 105 6.12 7.59 3.69
N TYR A 106 5.03 6.83 3.67
CA TYR A 106 4.11 6.75 2.54
C TYR A 106 3.60 8.12 2.12
N ILE A 107 3.00 8.85 3.06
CA ILE A 107 2.38 10.14 2.75
C ILE A 107 3.42 11.19 2.38
N ALA A 108 4.58 11.19 3.04
CA ALA A 108 5.64 12.15 2.73
C ALA A 108 6.15 12.01 1.29
N PHE A 109 6.54 10.80 0.91
CA PHE A 109 7.10 10.55 -0.42
C PHE A 109 6.03 10.67 -1.50
N GLN A 110 4.78 10.28 -1.24
CA GLN A 110 3.68 10.50 -2.17
C GLN A 110 3.38 11.99 -2.36
N ALA A 111 3.31 12.77 -1.27
CA ALA A 111 3.08 14.21 -1.32
C ALA A 111 4.18 14.94 -2.11
N PHE A 112 5.45 14.62 -1.86
CA PHE A 112 6.55 15.21 -2.61
C PHE A 112 6.60 14.73 -4.06
N ALA A 113 6.22 13.48 -4.35
CA ALA A 113 6.14 12.97 -5.71
C ALA A 113 5.05 13.66 -6.53
N GLN A 114 3.85 13.84 -5.96
CA GLN A 114 2.64 14.15 -6.73
C GLN A 114 2.13 15.59 -6.50
N THR A 115 2.77 16.40 -5.67
CA THR A 115 2.40 17.82 -5.45
C THR A 115 3.62 18.73 -5.44
N SER A 116 3.40 20.05 -5.43
CA SER A 116 4.45 21.08 -5.33
C SER A 116 4.86 21.44 -3.90
N ILE A 117 4.29 20.80 -2.88
CA ILE A 117 4.56 21.15 -1.48
C ILE A 117 6.04 20.94 -1.12
N ASN A 118 6.60 21.83 -0.32
CA ASN A 118 8.01 21.73 0.10
C ASN A 118 8.18 21.35 1.57
N LYS A 119 7.11 21.43 2.37
CA LYS A 119 7.11 21.10 3.79
C LYS A 119 5.75 20.57 4.22
N ILE A 120 5.73 19.48 4.97
CA ILE A 120 4.50 18.89 5.52
C ILE A 120 4.75 18.38 6.94
N THR A 121 3.80 18.58 7.84
CA THR A 121 3.77 17.91 9.14
C THR A 121 2.75 16.78 9.11
N ILE A 122 3.19 15.59 9.48
CA ILE A 122 2.35 14.39 9.47
C ILE A 122 2.31 13.84 10.88
N THR A 123 1.10 13.64 11.40
CA THR A 123 0.85 12.85 12.61
C THR A 123 0.24 11.52 12.21
N SER A 124 0.94 10.41 12.45
CA SER A 124 0.31 9.10 12.42
C SER A 124 -0.03 8.68 13.84
N ILE A 125 -1.30 8.36 14.07
CA ILE A 125 -1.81 7.88 15.34
C ILE A 125 -2.86 6.80 15.09
N PRO A 126 -2.68 5.57 15.60
CA PRO A 126 -3.64 4.51 15.40
C PRO A 126 -4.98 4.84 16.03
N ILE A 127 -6.05 4.33 15.41
CA ILE A 127 -7.41 4.44 15.93
C ILE A 127 -7.96 3.04 16.20
N ASP A 128 -8.80 2.92 17.22
CA ASP A 128 -9.46 1.66 17.52
C ASP A 128 -10.49 1.31 16.43
N PHE A 129 -10.39 0.09 15.89
CA PHE A 129 -11.28 -0.39 14.85
C PHE A 129 -12.76 -0.40 15.29
N ASN A 130 -13.02 -0.77 16.55
CA ASN A 130 -14.38 -0.86 17.10
C ASN A 130 -14.89 0.49 17.64
N ASN A 131 -13.98 1.36 18.07
CA ASN A 131 -14.30 2.68 18.60
C ASN A 131 -13.50 3.79 17.90
N LYS A 132 -14.04 4.32 16.80
CA LYS A 132 -13.44 5.41 16.00
C LYS A 132 -13.27 6.76 16.72
N LYS A 133 -13.49 6.83 18.04
CA LYS A 133 -13.17 7.99 18.87
C LYS A 133 -11.98 7.75 19.80
N LYS A 134 -11.54 6.49 19.94
CA LYS A 134 -10.40 6.10 20.77
C LYS A 134 -9.15 6.03 19.90
N TYR A 135 -8.17 6.87 20.25
CA TYR A 135 -6.84 6.85 19.65
C TYR A 135 -5.86 6.19 20.62
N TYR A 136 -4.81 5.58 20.06
CA TYR A 136 -3.71 4.99 20.83
C TYR A 136 -2.52 5.96 20.84
N ASP A 137 -2.56 6.94 21.74
CA ASP A 137 -1.57 8.02 21.84
C ASP A 137 -0.15 7.53 22.13
N GLU A 138 0.02 6.37 22.77
CA GLU A 138 1.32 5.75 23.04
C GLU A 138 2.12 5.43 21.76
N TYR A 139 1.41 5.18 20.65
CA TYR A 139 2.01 4.92 19.34
C TYR A 139 2.07 6.16 18.44
N LYS A 140 1.55 7.31 18.90
CA LYS A 140 1.54 8.53 18.12
C LYS A 140 2.95 8.92 17.70
N ARG A 141 3.10 9.27 16.42
CA ARG A 141 4.33 9.86 15.87
C ARG A 141 3.96 11.11 15.08
N THR A 142 4.68 12.20 15.33
CA THR A 142 4.53 13.46 14.59
C THR A 142 5.89 13.87 14.06
N VAL A 143 5.97 14.15 12.76
CA VAL A 143 7.21 14.61 12.11
C VAL A 143 6.90 15.72 11.13
N THR A 144 7.71 16.77 11.13
CA THR A 144 7.73 17.81 10.10
C THR A 144 8.85 17.51 9.12
N LEU A 145 8.51 17.45 7.83
CA LEU A 145 9.36 16.95 6.76
C LEU A 145 9.51 18.02 5.69
N THR A 146 10.67 18.07 5.06
CA THR A 146 10.93 18.94 3.90
C THR A 146 11.26 18.10 2.66
N ARG A 147 10.95 18.65 1.48
CA ARG A 147 11.32 18.04 0.19
C ARG A 147 12.82 17.82 0.09
N ASP A 148 13.63 18.81 0.50
CA ASP A 148 15.09 18.70 0.49
C ASP A 148 15.60 17.48 1.26
N ARG A 149 14.95 17.13 2.37
CA ARG A 149 15.32 15.94 3.15
C ARG A 149 14.92 14.65 2.45
N ALA A 150 13.73 14.62 1.85
CA ALA A 150 13.30 13.48 1.04
C ALA A 150 14.19 13.30 -0.21
N ASP A 151 14.64 14.39 -0.85
CA ASP A 151 15.57 14.36 -1.98
C ASP A 151 16.92 13.75 -1.60
N GLN A 152 17.42 14.04 -0.39
CA GLN A 152 18.64 13.43 0.12
C GLN A 152 18.48 11.91 0.32
N ILE A 153 17.32 11.47 0.79
CA ILE A 153 17.01 10.03 0.93
C ILE A 153 16.89 9.39 -0.45
N MET A 154 16.18 10.00 -1.40
CA MET A 154 16.08 9.51 -2.77
C MET A 154 17.46 9.35 -3.41
N GLN A 155 18.33 10.36 -3.28
CA GLN A 155 19.70 10.31 -3.80
C GLN A 155 20.50 9.18 -3.15
N LYS A 156 20.36 8.98 -1.84
CA LYS A 156 21.09 7.93 -1.13
C LYS A 156 20.60 6.53 -1.47
N GLU A 157 19.29 6.33 -1.57
CA GLU A 157 18.68 5.01 -1.73
C GLU A 157 18.59 4.54 -3.19
N PHE A 158 18.55 5.47 -4.14
CA PHE A 158 18.28 5.19 -5.55
C PHE A 158 19.19 5.95 -6.54
N ASP A 159 20.13 6.76 -6.04
CA ASP A 159 21.01 7.60 -6.87
C ASP A 159 20.27 8.58 -7.81
N THR A 160 19.08 9.02 -7.41
CA THR A 160 18.27 9.97 -8.17
C THR A 160 17.39 10.81 -7.26
N LYS A 161 16.89 11.94 -7.75
CA LYS A 161 15.84 12.75 -7.10
C LYS A 161 14.49 12.67 -7.84
N ASP A 162 14.41 11.79 -8.84
CA ASP A 162 13.19 11.56 -9.58
C ASP A 162 12.27 10.64 -8.79
N TYR A 163 11.13 11.18 -8.34
CA TYR A 163 10.14 10.43 -7.57
C TYR A 163 9.26 9.53 -8.44
N SER A 164 9.29 9.63 -9.78
CA SER A 164 8.46 8.78 -10.63
C SER A 164 8.83 7.29 -10.49
N ILE A 165 10.08 6.99 -10.12
CA ILE A 165 10.54 5.63 -9.85
C ILE A 165 9.80 4.94 -8.69
N LEU A 166 9.11 5.70 -7.85
CA LEU A 166 8.30 5.19 -6.74
C LEU A 166 6.94 4.68 -7.20
N PHE A 167 6.63 4.79 -8.50
CA PHE A 167 5.34 4.38 -9.07
C PHE A 167 5.56 3.57 -10.35
N VAL A 168 4.61 2.69 -10.62
CA VAL A 168 4.48 1.96 -11.88
C VAL A 168 3.05 2.09 -12.37
N SER A 169 2.84 1.95 -13.68
CA SER A 169 1.52 1.81 -14.27
C SER A 169 1.17 0.33 -14.33
N LEU A 170 0.03 -0.04 -13.76
CA LEU A 170 -0.55 -1.37 -13.83
C LEU A 170 -1.94 -1.22 -14.44
N ASP A 171 -2.12 -1.67 -15.67
CA ASP A 171 -3.39 -1.55 -16.40
C ASP A 171 -3.92 -0.09 -16.40
N GLU A 172 -3.02 0.85 -16.72
CA GLU A 172 -3.23 2.32 -16.73
C GLU A 172 -3.45 2.98 -15.35
N ILE A 173 -3.42 2.22 -14.26
CA ILE A 173 -3.52 2.72 -12.89
C ILE A 173 -2.12 2.91 -12.30
N GLN A 174 -1.82 4.11 -11.80
CA GLN A 174 -0.55 4.37 -11.12
C GLN A 174 -0.58 3.80 -9.70
N THR A 175 0.33 2.88 -9.42
CA THR A 175 0.43 2.16 -8.15
C THR A 175 1.87 2.22 -7.60
N PRO A 176 2.08 2.14 -6.27
CA PRO A 176 3.43 2.11 -5.70
C PRO A 176 4.31 1.00 -6.30
N SER A 177 5.55 1.35 -6.64
CA SER A 177 6.56 0.43 -7.16
C SER A 177 7.28 -0.35 -6.05
N ASP A 178 8.14 -1.28 -6.44
CA ASP A 178 9.06 -1.96 -5.52
C ASP A 178 10.03 -1.01 -4.82
N ASN A 179 10.45 0.07 -5.47
CA ASN A 179 11.27 1.11 -4.83
C ASN A 179 10.52 1.79 -3.69
N PHE A 180 9.22 2.05 -3.88
CA PHE A 180 8.41 2.61 -2.81
C PHE A 180 8.19 1.58 -1.69
N SER A 181 8.04 0.31 -2.04
CA SER A 181 7.99 -0.79 -1.06
C SER A 181 9.29 -0.90 -0.27
N LYS A 182 10.46 -0.72 -0.89
CA LYS A 182 11.77 -0.66 -0.20
C LYS A 182 11.76 0.41 0.89
N LEU A 183 11.34 1.64 0.59
CA LEU A 183 11.25 2.72 1.59
C LEU A 183 10.28 2.41 2.75
N LYS A 184 9.14 1.78 2.45
CA LYS A 184 8.03 1.54 3.41
C LYS A 184 8.20 0.30 4.28
N PHE A 185 9.00 -0.67 3.84
CA PHE A 185 9.07 -1.99 4.47
C PHE A 185 10.51 -2.43 4.74
N GLN A 186 11.40 -2.34 3.76
CA GLN A 186 12.76 -2.86 3.89
C GLN A 186 13.64 -1.90 4.71
N ASP A 187 13.61 -0.61 4.37
CA ASP A 187 14.46 0.42 5.00
C ASP A 187 13.67 1.34 5.92
N LEU A 188 12.51 0.89 6.40
CA LEU A 188 11.55 1.72 7.13
C LEU A 188 12.18 2.48 8.30
N ASP A 189 12.94 1.80 9.15
CA ASP A 189 13.55 2.44 10.34
C ASP A 189 14.64 3.44 9.97
N LEU A 190 15.43 3.14 8.94
CA LEU A 190 16.45 4.04 8.41
C LEU A 190 15.80 5.29 7.83
N VAL A 191 14.87 5.12 6.89
CA VAL A 191 14.16 6.21 6.20
C VAL A 191 13.39 7.07 7.20
N TYR A 192 12.66 6.46 8.12
CA TYR A 192 11.92 7.19 9.15
C TYR A 192 12.84 8.00 10.07
N SER A 193 13.94 7.39 10.55
CA SER A 193 14.94 8.10 11.36
C SER A 193 15.50 9.29 10.60
N GLU A 194 15.81 9.10 9.32
CA GLU A 194 16.35 10.15 8.48
C GLU A 194 15.38 11.30 8.22
N LEU A 195 14.08 11.00 8.03
CA LEU A 195 13.02 11.99 7.91
C LEU A 195 12.81 12.78 9.20
N SER A 196 13.07 12.18 10.36
CA SER A 196 12.85 12.80 11.68
C SER A 196 13.98 13.67 12.21
N LYS A 197 15.06 13.86 11.44
CA LYS A 197 16.20 14.73 11.77
C LYS A 197 15.95 16.17 11.33
#